data_AF-A0A0N0KFJ7-F1
#
_entry.id   AF-A0A0N0KFJ7-F1
#
_cell.length_a   1.000
_cell.length_b   1.000
_cell.length_c   1.000
_cell.angle_alpha   90.00
_cell.angle_beta   90.00
_cell.angle_gamma   90.00
#
_symmetry.space_group_name_H-M   'P 1'
#
loop_
_entity.id
_entity.type
_entity.pdbx_description
1 polymer ?
#
loop_
_entity_poly.entity_id
_entity_poly.type
_entity_poly.pdbx_seq_one_letter_code
_entity_poly.pdbx_strand_id
1 'polypeptide(L)'
;MTFRLATLVLGTLLAAGGGAQAQARSLLNVPDSRMEFIRACTAHMAGRWAHPVAVCGCLHDHAAAAVQDSDLREALLRGMRERGVPTIESDWLPAAKQAQISATFDQIAKPTLQCMFDPADRPVGERTDLQR
;
A
#
# COMPACT_ATOMS: atom_id res chain seq x y z
N MET A 1 -73.82 -16.51 -29.38
CA MET A 1 -73.61 -15.25 -28.63
C MET A 1 -72.11 -15.01 -28.56
N THR A 2 -71.44 -14.21 -29.41
CA THR A 2 -71.49 -12.72 -29.54
C THR A 2 -71.35 -12.04 -28.17
N PHE A 3 -70.46 -11.08 -27.87
CA PHE A 3 -69.79 -10.04 -28.66
C PHE A 3 -68.44 -9.65 -28.03
N ARG A 4 -67.51 -9.18 -28.88
CA ARG A 4 -66.29 -8.44 -28.50
C ARG A 4 -66.66 -7.05 -27.97
N LEU A 5 -65.95 -6.56 -26.96
CA LEU A 5 -65.74 -5.12 -26.78
C LEU A 5 -64.29 -4.86 -26.37
N ALA A 6 -63.57 -4.23 -27.29
CA ALA A 6 -62.28 -3.60 -27.08
C ALA A 6 -62.53 -2.10 -26.92
N THR A 7 -61.89 -1.45 -25.95
CA THR A 7 -61.62 -0.01 -25.98
C THR A 7 -60.32 0.27 -25.22
N LEU A 8 -59.33 0.72 -26.00
CA LEU A 8 -58.06 1.33 -25.62
C LEU A 8 -58.28 2.70 -24.98
N VAL A 9 -57.53 3.03 -23.92
CA VAL A 9 -57.04 4.39 -23.68
C VAL A 9 -55.57 4.33 -23.26
N LEU A 10 -54.83 5.29 -23.81
CA LEU A 10 -53.39 5.41 -24.00
C LEU A 10 -52.76 6.32 -22.94
N GLY A 11 -51.46 6.11 -22.64
CA GLY A 11 -50.56 7.07 -22.00
C GLY A 11 -50.40 6.88 -20.48
N THR A 12 -49.22 6.93 -19.86
CA THR A 12 -48.00 7.69 -20.19
C THR A 12 -46.76 7.10 -19.49
N LEU A 13 -45.61 7.34 -20.12
CA LEU A 13 -44.23 7.08 -19.71
C LEU A 13 -43.92 7.35 -18.23
N LEU A 14 -42.96 6.60 -17.67
CA LEU A 14 -41.74 7.17 -17.07
C LEU A 14 -40.66 6.10 -16.88
N ALA A 15 -39.48 6.39 -17.43
CA ALA A 15 -38.27 5.60 -17.32
C ALA A 15 -37.74 5.60 -15.88
N ALA A 16 -37.32 4.43 -15.41
CA ALA A 16 -36.30 4.28 -14.39
C ALA A 16 -35.51 2.99 -14.65
N GLY A 17 -34.69 3.03 -15.70
CA GLY A 17 -33.49 2.21 -15.71
C GLY A 17 -32.54 2.77 -14.65
N GLY A 18 -32.22 1.97 -13.64
CA GLY A 18 -31.33 2.40 -12.58
C GLY A 18 -31.20 1.35 -11.49
N GLY A 19 -30.01 0.77 -11.37
CA GLY A 19 -29.64 -0.06 -10.22
C GLY A 19 -29.12 -1.43 -10.56
N ALA A 20 -28.12 -1.50 -11.45
CA ALA A 20 -27.20 -2.63 -11.46
C ALA A 20 -26.63 -2.85 -10.05
N GLN A 21 -26.57 -4.12 -9.65
CA GLN A 21 -25.57 -4.69 -8.75
C GLN A 21 -25.50 -4.04 -7.36
N ALA A 22 -26.28 -4.60 -6.43
CA ALA A 22 -25.97 -4.56 -5.01
C ALA A 22 -24.60 -5.20 -4.78
N GLN A 23 -23.58 -4.35 -4.91
CA GLN A 23 -22.29 -4.35 -4.25
C GLN A 23 -21.95 -5.63 -3.48
N ALA A 24 -21.27 -6.53 -4.17
CA ALA A 24 -20.35 -7.50 -3.59
C ALA A 24 -19.18 -6.74 -2.91
N ARG A 25 -19.44 -6.04 -1.80
CA ARG A 25 -18.43 -5.45 -0.92
C ARG A 25 -17.96 -6.50 0.08
N SER A 26 -17.43 -7.62 -0.40
CA SER A 26 -16.78 -8.59 0.49
C SER A 26 -15.88 -9.56 -0.27
N LEU A 27 -14.88 -9.04 -1.00
CA LEU A 27 -13.85 -9.90 -1.59
C LEU A 27 -12.41 -9.44 -1.40
N LEU A 28 -12.12 -8.28 -0.81
CA LEU A 28 -10.74 -7.82 -0.67
C LEU A 28 -10.55 -6.95 0.57
N ASN A 29 -10.80 -7.49 1.76
CA ASN A 29 -10.15 -6.94 2.96
C ASN A 29 -8.75 -7.55 3.07
N VAL A 30 -7.94 -7.43 2.02
CA VAL A 30 -6.52 -7.71 2.13
C VAL A 30 -5.97 -6.57 2.98
N PRO A 31 -5.42 -6.85 4.17
CA PRO A 31 -4.89 -5.79 5.00
C PRO A 31 -3.80 -5.06 4.22
N ASP A 32 -3.87 -3.72 4.23
CA ASP A 32 -2.89 -2.87 3.58
C ASP A 32 -1.56 -3.01 4.33
N SER A 33 -0.62 -3.77 3.74
CA SER A 33 0.69 -4.08 4.33
C SER A 33 1.49 -2.83 4.64
N ARG A 34 1.29 -1.75 3.88
CA ARG A 34 1.92 -0.45 4.14
C ARG A 34 1.39 0.15 5.44
N MET A 35 0.06 0.10 5.64
CA MET A 35 -0.57 0.63 6.85
C MET A 35 -0.26 -0.22 8.08
N GLU A 36 -0.12 -1.54 7.92
CA GLU A 36 0.35 -2.43 8.99
C GLU A 36 1.76 -2.06 9.44
N PHE A 37 2.68 -1.88 8.49
CA PHE A 37 4.02 -1.41 8.79
C PHE A 37 4.01 -0.03 9.48
N ILE A 38 3.28 0.95 8.93
CA ILE A 38 3.21 2.30 9.52
C ILE A 38 2.77 2.23 10.98
N ARG A 39 1.78 1.39 11.30
CA ARG A 39 1.30 1.20 12.67
C ARG A 39 2.40 0.63 13.58
N ALA A 40 3.10 -0.42 13.14
CA ALA A 40 4.17 -1.04 13.90
C ALA A 40 5.38 -0.11 14.08
N CYS A 41 5.85 0.50 12.99
CA CYS A 41 6.96 1.44 12.96
C CYS A 41 6.71 2.67 13.85
N THR A 42 5.50 3.23 13.83
CA THR A 42 5.16 4.40 14.66
C THR A 42 5.35 4.12 16.15
N ALA A 43 5.03 2.90 16.61
CA ALA A 43 5.28 2.51 18.00
C ALA A 43 6.78 2.57 18.37
N HIS A 44 7.65 2.19 17.43
CA HIS A 44 9.11 2.29 17.60
C HIS A 44 9.65 3.73 17.46
N MET A 45 8.88 4.67 16.92
CA MET A 45 9.31 6.05 16.72
C MET A 45 8.67 7.05 17.70
N ALA A 46 7.75 6.57 18.55
CA ALA A 46 7.02 7.38 19.51
C ALA A 46 7.97 8.20 20.41
N GLY A 47 7.67 9.49 20.58
CA GLY A 47 8.40 10.41 21.46
C GLY A 47 9.79 10.86 20.97
N ARG A 48 10.29 10.30 19.86
CA ARG A 48 11.60 10.69 19.29
C ARG A 48 11.49 11.57 18.05
N TRP A 49 10.36 11.50 17.34
CA TRP A 49 10.19 12.14 16.04
C TRP A 49 8.86 12.90 15.99
N ALA A 50 8.87 14.08 15.35
CA ALA A 50 7.69 14.93 15.24
C ALA A 50 6.62 14.37 14.29
N HIS A 51 7.02 13.63 13.25
CA HIS A 51 6.13 13.13 12.18
C HIS A 51 6.34 11.64 11.87
N PRO A 52 6.20 10.73 12.85
CA PRO A 52 6.57 9.31 12.69
C PRO A 52 5.81 8.62 11.54
N VAL A 53 4.53 8.94 11.34
CA VAL A 53 3.72 8.37 10.24
C VAL A 53 4.29 8.71 8.86
N ALA A 54 4.77 9.95 8.67
CA ALA A 54 5.35 10.40 7.41
C ALA A 54 6.70 9.72 7.14
N VAL A 55 7.53 9.57 8.19
CA VAL A 55 8.81 8.87 8.09
C VAL A 55 8.59 7.40 7.73
N CYS A 56 7.71 6.70 8.45
CA CYS A 56 7.41 5.29 8.17
C CYS A 56 6.81 5.14 6.76
N GLY A 57 5.89 6.02 6.33
CA GLY A 57 5.36 5.97 4.96
C GLY A 57 6.47 6.07 3.89
N CYS A 58 7.35 7.07 4.03
CA CYS A 58 8.50 7.26 3.13
C CYS A 58 9.41 6.04 3.09
N LEU A 59 9.74 5.47 4.26
CA LEU A 59 10.63 4.32 4.37
C LEU A 59 10.07 3.09 3.64
N HIS A 60 8.78 2.81 3.80
CA HIS A 60 8.12 1.72 3.08
C HIS A 60 8.17 1.91 1.57
N ASP A 61 7.77 3.09 1.12
CA ASP A 61 7.66 3.38 -0.31
C ASP A 61 9.05 3.34 -0.98
N HIS A 62 10.09 3.79 -0.28
CA HIS A 62 11.46 3.71 -0.76
C HIS A 62 12.00 2.26 -0.78
N ALA A 63 11.79 1.48 0.28
CA ALA A 63 12.19 0.07 0.31
C ALA A 63 11.55 -0.73 -0.83
N ALA A 64 10.28 -0.46 -1.14
CA ALA A 64 9.56 -1.07 -2.24
C ALA A 64 10.12 -0.66 -3.62
N ALA A 65 10.64 0.56 -3.76
CA ALA A 65 11.14 1.09 -5.03
C ALA A 65 12.62 0.78 -5.30
N ALA A 66 13.49 0.86 -4.29
CA ALA A 66 14.93 0.81 -4.45
C ALA A 66 15.49 -0.62 -4.59
N VAL A 67 14.88 -1.60 -3.93
CA VAL A 67 15.36 -2.98 -3.95
C VAL A 67 14.86 -3.67 -5.22
N GLN A 68 15.79 -3.98 -6.13
CA GLN A 68 15.47 -4.52 -7.46
C GLN A 68 15.15 -6.02 -7.44
N ASP A 69 15.92 -6.81 -6.69
CA ASP A 69 15.72 -8.26 -6.59
C ASP A 69 14.41 -8.56 -5.84
N SER A 70 13.55 -9.36 -6.47
CA SER A 70 12.20 -9.65 -5.98
C SER A 70 12.21 -10.32 -4.60
N ASP A 71 13.13 -11.26 -4.39
CA ASP A 71 13.14 -12.09 -3.18
C ASP A 71 13.66 -11.26 -2.01
N LEU A 72 14.70 -10.46 -2.25
CA LEU A 72 15.21 -9.51 -1.27
C LEU A 72 14.18 -8.44 -0.93
N ARG A 73 13.46 -7.91 -1.92
CA ARG A 73 12.40 -6.93 -1.69
C ARG A 73 11.25 -7.54 -0.90
N GLU A 74 10.81 -8.74 -1.25
CA GLU A 74 9.74 -9.44 -0.53
C GLU A 74 10.15 -9.75 0.91
N ALA A 75 11.36 -10.27 1.12
CA ALA A 75 11.89 -10.56 2.45
C ALA A 75 12.00 -9.28 3.30
N LEU A 76 12.45 -8.17 2.71
CA LEU A 76 12.55 -6.88 3.39
C LEU A 76 11.17 -6.34 3.76
N LEU A 77 10.22 -6.32 2.82
CA LEU A 77 8.85 -5.83 3.07
C LEU A 77 8.12 -6.72 4.07
N ARG A 78 8.39 -8.03 4.07
CA ARG A 78 7.93 -8.95 5.11
C ARG A 78 8.48 -8.56 6.47
N GLY A 79 9.79 -8.38 6.60
CA GLY A 79 10.41 -7.96 7.87
C GLY A 79 9.84 -6.63 8.38
N MET A 80 9.64 -5.66 7.49
CA MET A 80 8.99 -4.39 7.84
C MET A 80 7.58 -4.60 8.38
N ARG A 81 6.73 -5.37 7.71
CA ARG A 81 5.36 -5.65 8.17
C ARG A 81 5.33 -6.41 9.50
N GLU A 82 6.17 -7.44 9.65
CA GLU A 82 6.14 -8.33 10.82
C GLU A 82 6.85 -7.76 12.05
N ARG A 83 7.87 -6.90 11.86
CA ARG A 83 8.74 -6.42 12.93
C ARG A 83 8.66 -4.91 13.15
N GLY A 84 8.04 -4.17 12.24
CA GLY A 84 7.97 -2.70 12.30
C GLY A 84 9.29 -2.01 11.99
N VAL A 85 10.32 -2.74 11.53
CA VAL A 85 11.65 -2.23 11.17
C VAL A 85 12.20 -2.99 9.96
N PRO A 86 13.09 -2.39 9.14
CA PRO A 86 13.80 -3.09 8.07
C PRO A 86 14.54 -4.33 8.61
N THR A 87 14.19 -5.51 8.13
CA THR A 87 14.78 -6.79 8.56
C THR A 87 14.70 -7.78 7.40
N ILE A 88 15.74 -8.61 7.25
CA ILE A 88 15.78 -9.72 6.30
C ILE A 88 16.40 -10.90 7.04
N GLU A 89 15.64 -11.97 7.24
CA GLU A 89 16.16 -13.21 7.80
C GLU A 89 16.73 -14.08 6.66
N SER A 90 17.86 -14.76 6.93
CA SER A 90 18.59 -15.53 5.92
C SER A 90 17.83 -16.74 5.41
N ASP A 91 16.93 -17.30 6.23
CA ASP A 91 16.06 -18.43 5.91
C ASP A 91 14.89 -18.05 4.99
N TRP A 92 14.57 -16.75 4.84
CA TRP A 92 13.56 -16.26 3.89
C TRP A 92 14.08 -16.18 2.45
N LEU A 93 15.39 -16.40 2.26
CA LEU A 93 16.06 -16.26 0.97
C LEU A 93 16.68 -17.58 0.51
N PRO A 94 16.75 -17.81 -0.81
CA PRO A 94 17.64 -18.82 -1.37
C PRO A 94 19.09 -18.59 -0.92
N ALA A 95 19.83 -19.67 -0.66
CA ALA A 95 21.23 -19.60 -0.19
C ALA A 95 22.12 -18.73 -1.10
N ALA A 96 21.89 -18.75 -2.42
CA ALA A 96 22.61 -17.94 -3.40
C ALA A 96 22.44 -16.41 -3.22
N LYS A 97 21.37 -15.97 -2.54
CA LYS A 97 21.03 -14.55 -2.35
C LYS A 97 21.38 -14.02 -0.96
N GLN A 98 21.69 -14.88 0.01
CA GLN A 98 22.01 -14.45 1.38
C GLN A 98 23.22 -13.49 1.44
N ALA A 99 24.20 -13.65 0.54
CA ALA A 99 25.35 -12.74 0.46
C ALA A 99 24.98 -11.29 0.08
N GLN A 100 23.78 -11.07 -0.48
CA GLN A 100 23.31 -9.76 -0.95
C GLN A 100 22.55 -8.96 0.13
N ILE A 101 22.29 -9.56 1.30
CA ILE A 101 21.53 -8.93 2.39
C ILE A 101 22.18 -7.60 2.81
N SER A 102 23.50 -7.60 3.06
CA SER A 102 24.21 -6.37 3.47
C SER A 102 24.08 -5.26 2.43
N ALA A 103 24.33 -5.60 1.16
CA ALA A 103 24.21 -4.64 0.06
C ALA A 103 22.79 -4.10 -0.09
N THR A 104 21.77 -4.90 0.22
CA THR A 104 20.36 -4.46 0.23
C THR A 104 20.10 -3.44 1.34
N PHE A 105 20.65 -3.65 2.54
CA PHE A 105 20.54 -2.68 3.62
C PHE A 105 21.28 -1.37 3.29
N ASP A 106 22.44 -1.46 2.63
CA ASP A 106 23.18 -0.27 2.20
C ASP A 106 22.37 0.57 1.20
N GLN A 107 21.64 -0.08 0.29
CA GLN A 107 20.77 0.61 -0.68
C GLN A 107 19.67 1.44 -0.01
N ILE A 108 19.11 0.95 1.11
CA ILE A 108 18.02 1.66 1.81
C ILE A 108 18.52 2.59 2.92
N ALA A 109 19.77 2.51 3.36
CA ALA A 109 20.27 3.25 4.52
C ALA A 109 20.28 4.78 4.34
N LYS A 110 20.94 5.28 3.30
CA LYS A 110 20.97 6.72 2.97
C LYS A 110 19.56 7.32 2.79
N PRO A 111 18.67 6.73 1.98
CA PRO A 111 17.32 7.25 1.79
C PRO A 111 16.46 7.13 3.06
N THR A 112 16.71 6.15 3.94
CA THR A 112 16.08 6.11 5.28
C THR A 112 16.44 7.35 6.10
N LEU A 113 17.72 7.76 6.10
CA LEU A 113 18.15 8.98 6.78
C LEU A 113 17.45 10.21 6.18
N GLN A 114 17.30 10.27 4.86
CA GLN A 114 16.52 11.34 4.23
C GLN A 114 15.06 11.30 4.72
N CYS A 115 14.39 10.14 4.75
CA CYS A 115 13.04 10.05 5.30
C CYS A 115 12.94 10.55 6.75
N MET A 116 13.97 10.36 7.58
CA MET A 116 13.98 10.76 8.99
C MET A 116 14.20 12.27 9.20
N PHE A 117 15.05 12.88 8.37
CA PHE A 117 15.51 14.26 8.56
C PHE A 117 14.90 15.27 7.57
N ASP A 118 14.20 14.83 6.52
CA ASP A 118 13.56 15.73 5.56
C ASP A 118 12.30 16.38 6.17
N PRO A 119 12.15 17.71 6.10
CA PRO A 119 11.01 18.40 6.70
C PRO A 119 9.68 17.95 6.08
N ALA A 120 8.72 17.65 6.95
CA ALA A 120 7.41 17.06 6.60
C ALA A 120 6.52 17.94 5.69
N ASP A 121 6.92 19.18 5.41
CA ASP A 121 6.19 20.13 4.57
C ASP A 121 6.27 19.80 3.06
N ARG A 122 7.05 18.79 2.66
CA ARG A 122 7.10 18.33 1.27
C ARG A 122 6.19 17.12 1.02
N PRO A 123 5.17 17.23 0.15
CA PRO A 123 4.30 16.12 -0.18
C PRO A 123 5.10 14.94 -0.78
N VAL A 124 4.72 13.71 -0.38
CA VAL A 124 5.43 12.44 -0.71
C VAL A 124 5.63 12.24 -2.22
N GLY A 125 4.78 12.83 -3.06
CA GLY A 125 4.87 12.75 -4.52
C GLY A 125 5.85 13.71 -5.20
N GLU A 126 6.45 14.67 -4.47
CA GLU A 126 7.30 15.73 -5.07
C GLU A 126 8.80 15.59 -4.70
N ARG A 127 9.16 14.55 -3.93
CA ARG A 127 10.54 14.22 -3.58
C ARG A 127 11.28 13.56 -4.75
N THR A 128 11.71 14.41 -5.67
CA THR A 128 12.57 14.03 -6.81
C THR A 128 14.00 13.65 -6.39
N ASP A 129 14.39 13.96 -5.16
CA ASP A 129 15.70 13.66 -4.57
C ASP A 129 15.85 12.21 -4.05
N LEU A 130 14.73 11.48 -3.90
CA LEU A 130 14.70 10.05 -3.56
C LEU A 130 14.54 9.12 -4.78
N GLN A 131 14.40 9.71 -5.98
CA GLN A 131 14.17 8.98 -7.25
C GLN A 131 15.46 8.78 -8.07
N ARG A 132 16.64 9.11 -7.52
CA ARG A 132 17.93 8.96 -8.20
C ARG A 132 18.87 8.01 -7.45
#